data_AF-A0A4R0D740-F1
#
_entry.id   AF-A0A4R0D740-F1
#
_cell.length_a   1.000
_cell.length_b   1.000
_cell.length_c   1.000
_cell.angle_alpha   90.00
_cell.angle_beta   90.00
_cell.angle_gamma   90.00
#
_symmetry.space_group_name_H-M   'P 1'
#
loop_
_entity.id
_entity.type
_entity.pdbx_description
1 polymer ?
#
loop_
_entity_poly.entity_id
_entity_poly.type
_entity_poly.pdbx_seq_one_letter_code
_entity_poly.pdbx_strand_id
1 'polypeptide(L)' 'MHKVTLNFSDGVTKEFQVQPNTSILDAALENDIPLLYQCRSGSCSSCICTGFVA' A
#
# COMPACT_ATOMS: atom_id res chain seq x y z
N MET A 1 11.77 -9.80 -4.10
CA MET A 1 11.44 -8.58 -3.33
C MET A 1 11.17 -7.48 -4.34
N HIS A 2 10.14 -6.67 -4.11
CA HIS A 2 9.77 -5.57 -4.99
C HIS A 2 9.87 -4.25 -4.23
N LYS A 3 10.34 -3.19 -4.88
CA LYS A 3 10.29 -1.83 -4.35
C LYS A 3 8.92 -1.24 -4.73
N VAL A 4 8.19 -0.75 -3.74
CA VAL A 4 6.89 -0.12 -3.93
C VAL A 4 6.98 1.36 -3.56
N THR A 5 6.37 2.21 -4.38
CA THR A 5 6.28 3.65 -4.18
C THR A 5 4.82 4.05 -4.03
N LEU A 6 4.47 4.70 -2.93
CA LEU A 6 3.13 5.22 -2.64
C LEU A 6 3.15 6.73 -2.74
N ASN A 7 2.25 7.28 -3.56
CA ASN A 7 2.03 8.71 -3.68
C ASN A 7 0.73 9.07 -2.98
N PHE A 8 0.82 9.88 -1.93
CA PHE A 8 -0.32 10.35 -1.16
C PHE A 8 -0.88 11.64 -1.77
N SER A 9 -2.18 11.88 -1.59
CA SER A 9 -2.86 13.07 -2.11
C SER A 9 -2.31 14.39 -1.55
N ASP A 10 -1.64 14.34 -0.41
CA ASP A 10 -0.94 15.47 0.20
C ASP A 10 0.41 15.79 -0.47
N GLY A 11 0.79 15.04 -1.51
CA GLY A 11 2.06 15.19 -2.24
C GLY A 11 3.23 14.45 -1.60
N VAL A 12 3.04 13.82 -0.45
CA VAL A 12 4.04 12.97 0.20
C VAL A 12 4.22 11.66 -0.59
N THR A 13 5.47 11.28 -0.82
CA THR A 13 5.83 9.97 -1.39
C THR A 13 6.51 9.12 -0.33
N LYS A 14 6.10 7.86 -0.18
CA LYS A 14 6.77 6.88 0.66
C LYS A 14 7.21 5.67 -0.14
N GLU A 15 8.37 5.13 0.19
CA GLU A 15 8.97 3.99 -0.49
C GLU A 15 9.32 2.91 0.52
N PHE A 16 9.04 1.65 0.17
CA PHE A 16 9.35 0.51 1.03
C PHE A 16 9.53 -0.77 0.20
N GLN A 17 10.13 -1.78 0.82
CA GLN A 17 10.32 -3.09 0.21
C GLN A 17 9.18 -4.04 0.60
N VAL A 18 8.70 -4.80 -0.38
CA VAL A 18 7.67 -5.82 -0.19
C VAL A 18 8.24 -7.18 -0.58
N GLN A 19 8.06 -8.15 0.31
CA GLN A 19 8.43 -9.54 0.05
C GLN A 19 7.47 -10.18 -0.96
N PRO A 20 7.94 -11.13 -1.78
CA PRO A 20 7.05 -11.85 -2.68
C PRO A 20 5.96 -12.57 -1.90
N ASN A 21 4.73 -12.58 -2.42
CA ASN A 21 3.53 -13.13 -1.77
C ASN A 21 3.07 -12.40 -0.50
N THR A 22 3.58 -11.20 -0.21
CA THR A 22 3.09 -10.34 0.86
C THR A 22 2.17 -9.26 0.30
N SER A 23 1.10 -8.95 1.04
CA SER A 23 0.21 -7.85 0.75
C SER A 23 0.94 -6.51 0.89
N ILE A 24 0.76 -5.62 -0.09
CA ILE A 24 1.29 -4.24 -0.03
C ILE A 24 0.74 -3.50 1.20
N LEU A 25 -0.52 -3.76 1.56
CA LEU A 25 -1.16 -3.17 2.73
C LEU A 25 -0.43 -3.56 4.02
N ASP A 26 -0.20 -4.86 4.23
CA ASP A 26 0.45 -5.33 5.46
C ASP A 26 1.90 -4.83 5.54
N ALA A 27 2.66 -4.94 4.45
CA ALA A 27 4.04 -4.44 4.41
C ALA A 27 4.13 -2.92 4.64
N ALA A 28 3.16 -2.12 4.18
CA ALA A 28 3.10 -0.69 4.45
C ALA A 28 2.88 -0.41 5.95
N LEU A 29 1.93 -1.11 6.57
CA LEU A 29 1.62 -0.94 7.99
C LEU A 29 2.79 -1.36 8.89
N GLU A 30 3.51 -2.43 8.54
CA GLU A 30 4.74 -2.84 9.25
C GLU A 30 5.86 -1.78 9.16
N ASN A 31 5.87 -0.96 8.10
CA ASN A 31 6.80 0.14 7.91
C ASN A 31 6.27 1.49 8.44
N ASP A 32 5.25 1.49 9.31
CA ASP A 32 4.62 2.69 9.87
C ASP A 32 4.07 3.64 8.78
N ILE A 33 3.56 3.06 7.69
CA ILE A 33 2.92 3.79 6.59
C ILE A 33 1.39 3.63 6.71
N PRO A 34 0.67 4.65 7.22
CA PRO A 34 -0.76 4.54 7.45
C PRO A 34 -1.51 4.59 6.11
N LEU A 35 -1.99 3.43 5.67
CA LEU A 35 -2.92 3.32 4.55
C LEU A 35 -4.37 3.27 5.05
N LEU A 36 -5.31 3.73 4.23
CA LEU A 36 -6.72 3.56 4.51
C LEU A 36 -7.13 2.10 4.27
N TYR A 37 -7.70 1.44 5.27
CA TYR A 37 -8.24 0.08 5.16
C TYR A 37 -9.39 -0.13 6.15
N GLN A 38 -10.21 -1.16 5.89
CA GLN A 38 -11.29 -1.56 6.79
C GLN A 38 -11.39 -3.08 6.91
N CYS A 39 -11.96 -3.76 5.91
CA CYS A 39 -12.33 -5.18 5.99
C CYS A 39 -11.18 -6.17 5.82
N ARG A 40 -10.11 -5.80 5.08
CA ARG A 40 -9.00 -6.69 4.65
C ARG A 40 -9.40 -7.93 3.82
N SER A 41 -10.68 -8.22 3.67
CA SER A 41 -11.21 -9.33 2.84
C SER A 41 -11.49 -8.96 1.39
N GLY A 42 -11.27 -7.70 0.99
CA GLY A 42 -11.50 -7.22 -0.38
C GLY A 42 -12.95 -6.84 -0.71
N SER A 43 -13.87 -6.86 0.25
CA SER A 43 -15.31 -6.62 0.01
C SER A 43 -15.77 -5.16 0.20
N CYS A 44 -14.99 -4.35 0.89
CA CYS A 44 -15.39 -3.02 1.39
C CYS A 44 -14.89 -1.84 0.55
N SER A 45 -14.02 -2.07 -0.43
CA SER A 45 -13.46 -1.03 -1.32
C SER A 45 -12.64 0.09 -0.64
N SER A 46 -12.43 0.05 0.69
CA SER A 46 -11.79 1.14 1.43
C SER A 46 -10.30 1.32 1.12
N CYS A 47 -9.61 0.26 0.71
CA CYS A 47 -8.18 0.27 0.37
C CYS A 47 -7.92 0.33 -1.14
N ILE A 48 -8.89 0.79 -1.94
CA ILE A 48 -8.70 0.98 -3.37
C ILE A 48 -7.71 2.14 -3.59
N CYS A 49 -6.73 1.91 -4.44
CA CYS A 49 -5.79 2.92 -4.91
C CYS A 49 -5.63 2.79 -6.42
N THR A 50 -5.41 3.91 -7.11
CA THR A 50 -5.13 3.90 -8.54
C THR A 50 -3.65 3.61 -8.76
N GLY A 51 -3.34 2.58 -9.55
CA GLY A 51 -1.98 2.25 -9.93
C GLY A 51 -1.69 2.67 -11.37
N PHE A 52 -0.54 3.32 -11.58
CA PHE A 52 0.24 3.13 -12.79
C PHE A 52 1.38 2.19 -12.41
N VAL A 53 1.30 0.92 -12.82
CA VAL A 53 2.46 0.03 -12.77
C VAL A 53 3.34 0.41 -13.95
N ALA A 54 4.45 1.10 -13.66
CA ALA A 54 5.53 1.31 -14.61
C ALA A 54 6.42 0.05 -14.68
#